data_AF-A0A661VAL0-F1
#
_entry.id   AF-A0A661VAL0-F1
#
_cell.length_a   1.000
_cell.length_b   1.000
_cell.length_c   1.000
_cell.angle_alpha   90.00
_cell.angle_beta   90.00
_cell.angle_gamma   90.00
#
_symmetry.space_group_name_H-M   'P 1'
#
loop_
_entity.id
_entity.type
_entity.pdbx_description
1 polymer ?
#
loop_
_entity_poly.entity_id
_entity_poly.type
_entity_poly.pdbx_seq_one_letter_code
_entity_poly.pdbx_strand_id
1 'polypeptide(L)' 'MSVSIKDIAKAAGVSPSTVSRALRDHPRISQQTKEYICRLA' A
#
# COMPACT_ATOMS: atom_id res chain seq x y z
N MET A 1 -14.08 -12.10 -4.87
CA MET A 1 -13.79 -11.14 -3.79
C MET A 1 -12.65 -10.25 -4.27
N SER A 2 -12.92 -8.99 -4.57
CA SER A 2 -11.92 -8.02 -5.03
C SER A 2 -11.35 -7.29 -3.81
N VAL A 3 -10.06 -7.49 -3.54
CA VAL A 3 -9.35 -6.72 -2.50
C VAL A 3 -9.30 -5.26 -2.96
N SER A 4 -9.90 -4.35 -2.19
CA SER A 4 -9.86 -2.92 -2.53
C SER A 4 -8.62 -2.25 -1.96
N ILE A 5 -8.24 -1.12 -2.53
CA ILE A 5 -7.16 -0.27 -1.98
C ILE A 5 -7.41 0.09 -0.50
N LYS A 6 -8.68 0.21 -0.09
CA LYS A 6 -9.06 0.49 1.30
C LYS A 6 -8.76 -0.71 2.21
N ASP A 7 -8.93 -1.93 1.71
CA ASP A 7 -8.65 -3.15 2.47
C ASP A 7 -7.14 -3.33 2.65
N ILE A 8 -6.37 -3.11 1.58
CA ILE A 8 -4.90 -3.13 1.62
C ILE A 8 -4.38 -2.06 2.59
N ALA A 9 -4.96 -0.85 2.53
CA ALA A 9 -4.61 0.25 3.42
C ALA A 9 -4.89 -0.11 4.89
N LYS A 10 -6.04 -0.72 5.18
CA LYS A 10 -6.42 -1.17 6.51
C LYS A 10 -5.53 -2.30 7.04
N ALA A 11 -5.21 -3.28 6.19
CA ALA A 11 -4.31 -4.37 6.52
C ALA A 11 -2.87 -3.88 6.79
N ALA A 12 -2.41 -2.90 6.01
CA ALA A 12 -1.11 -2.26 6.18
C ALA A 12 -1.07 -1.15 7.24
N GLY A 13 -2.20 -0.78 7.84
CA GLY A 13 -2.27 0.30 8.82
C GLY A 13 -1.87 1.67 8.27
N VAL A 14 -2.01 1.89 6.95
CA VAL A 14 -1.65 3.13 6.27
C VAL A 14 -2.87 3.79 5.63
N SER A 15 -2.72 5.05 5.19
CA SER A 15 -3.78 5.70 4.41
C SER A 15 -3.90 5.10 3.01
N PRO A 16 -5.10 5.09 2.38
CA PRO A 16 -5.26 4.69 0.97
C PRO A 16 -4.35 5.49 0.03
N SER A 17 -4.10 6.75 0.36
CA SER A 17 -3.18 7.63 -0.36
C SER A 17 -1.72 7.17 -0.24
N THR A 18 -1.34 6.50 0.85
CA THR A 18 -0.04 5.85 1.00
C THR A 18 0.06 4.63 0.10
N VAL A 19 -1.00 3.80 0.01
CA VAL A 19 -1.05 2.66 -0.91
C VAL A 19 -0.92 3.12 -2.36
N SER A 20 -1.67 4.14 -2.76
CA SER A 20 -1.56 4.71 -4.11
C SER A 20 -0.16 5.25 -4.40
N ARG A 21 0.46 5.95 -3.44
CA ARG A 21 1.84 6.44 -3.57
C ARG A 21 2.86 5.30 -3.60
N ALA A 22 2.62 4.21 -2.88
CA ALA A 22 3.51 3.05 -2.83
C ALA A 22 3.50 2.29 -4.16
N LEU A 23 2.30 2.09 -4.73
CA LEU A 23 2.10 1.50 -6.06
C LEU A 23 2.72 2.35 -7.18
N ARG A 24 2.86 3.67 -6.96
CA ARG A 24 3.51 4.62 -7.89
C ARG A 24 5.00 4.83 -7.59
N ASP A 25 5.59 3.99 -6.75
CA ASP A 25 7.00 4.04 -6.35
C ASP A 25 7.46 5.38 -5.73
N HIS A 26 6.57 6.08 -5.02
CA HIS A 26 6.90 7.40 -4.48
C HIS A 26 8.11 7.35 -3.50
N PRO A 27 9.13 8.23 -3.63
CA PRO A 27 10.40 8.12 -2.90
C PRO A 27 10.28 8.36 -1.38
N ARG A 28 9.17 8.95 -0.91
CA ARG A 28 8.87 9.13 0.51
C ARG A 28 8.33 7.88 1.22
N ILE A 29 8.15 6.77 0.51
CA ILE A 29 7.65 5.51 1.10
C ILE A 29 8.82 4.53 1.20
N SER A 30 9.06 4.07 2.42
CA SER A 30 10.08 3.06 2.70
C SER A 30 9.87 1.81 1.85
N GLN A 31 10.97 1.22 1.38
CA GLN A 31 10.92 -0.01 0.59
C GLN A 31 10.16 -1.12 1.33
N GLN A 32 10.38 -1.26 2.64
CA GLN A 32 9.65 -2.21 3.48
C GLN A 32 8.12 -2.06 3.38
N THR A 33 7.62 -0.82 3.35
CA THR A 33 6.18 -0.54 3.20
C THR A 33 5.69 -0.85 1.79
N LYS A 34 6.49 -0.54 0.76
CA LYS A 34 6.18 -0.90 -0.64
C LYS A 34 6.08 -2.43 -0.80
N GLU A 35 7.04 -3.17 -0.28
CA GLU A 35 7.06 -4.64 -0.33
C GLU A 35 5.89 -5.26 0.44
N TYR A 36 5.54 -4.69 1.60
CA TYR A 36 4.40 -5.15 2.39
C TYR A 36 3.09 -4.94 1.62
N ILE A 37 2.90 -3.76 1.02
CA ILE A 37 1.73 -3.45 0.19
C ILE A 37 1.68 -4.33 -1.06
N CYS A 38 2.82 -4.56 -1.71
CA CYS A 38 2.90 -5.40 -2.90
C CYS A 38 2.62 -6.88 -2.61
N ARG A 39 2.82 -7.33 -1.37
CA ARG A 39 2.41 -8.68 -0.93
C ARG A 39 0.91 -8.81 -0.62
N LEU A 40 0.23 -7.70 -0.35
CA LEU A 40 -1.20 -7.66 -0.03
C LEU A 40 -2.09 -7.38 -1.25
N ALA A 41 -1.52 -6.79 -2.30
CA ALA A 41 -2.17 -6.53 -3.59
C ALA A 41 -2.22 -7.81 -4.44
#